data_AF-A0A7C5C011-F1
#
_entry.id   AF-A0A7C5C011-F1
#
_cell.length_a   1.000
_cell.length_b   1.000
_cell.length_c   1.000
_cell.angle_alpha   90.00
_cell.angle_beta   90.00
_cell.angle_gamma   90.00
#
_symmetry.space_group_name_H-M   'P 1'
#
loop_
_entity.id
_entity.type
_entity.pdbx_description
1 polymer ?
#
loop_
_entity_poly.entity_id
_entity_poly.type
_entity_poly.pdbx_seq_one_letter_code
_entity_poly.pdbx_strand_id
1 'polypeptide(L)'
;MATGWWAWESEAQEETVTGEHPVLIDPFGDSEGPQTELIWGDSEEHSACPDCTSCDEPGCGCGIPALQPEWFGPPWAWPWWYGGPLAAILARAEIFIGAHGFKGSPDLGRNGNFGFHEGFNFGGPLGDPWGIGWQFGFRAAHSDFAGSSVTGVYDPGSRNQFFLSTGLFHRKFDCGLQWAVVFDYLHDNYYGSADLQQLRTEMSWKFGCQDEIGFWGAFMLGDDRYDYGTGSQAVLRDVESRDLYTLFYRRGFGCSGEGRIYGGFSGHGNGLLGVDFLLPVGERFGLEAGFAYLTPKGSTSEKALRDETWALTISLIWYPVRGNACAFADPFRPVLPVADNRYLIQRLP
;
A
#
# COMPACT_ATOMS: atom_id res chain seq x y z
N MET A 1 -5.77 -53.85 -29.01
CA MET A 1 -6.63 -53.43 -30.15
C MET A 1 -7.51 -52.32 -29.61
N ALA A 2 -7.13 -51.06 -29.83
CA ALA A 2 -7.52 -50.22 -30.99
C ALA A 2 -8.91 -49.57 -30.71
N THR A 3 -8.98 -48.30 -30.25
CA THR A 3 -8.94 -46.99 -30.99
C THR A 3 -10.31 -46.50 -31.47
N GLY A 4 -10.55 -45.18 -31.34
CA GLY A 4 -11.46 -44.35 -32.18
C GLY A 4 -12.89 -44.20 -31.62
N TRP A 5 -13.35 -43.02 -31.17
CA TRP A 5 -13.76 -41.79 -31.91
C TRP A 5 -15.04 -41.93 -32.76
N TRP A 6 -15.68 -40.76 -32.99
CA TRP A 6 -16.94 -40.41 -33.68
C TRP A 6 -18.19 -40.34 -32.78
N ALA A 7 -19.10 -39.37 -32.83
CA ALA A 7 -19.22 -38.02 -33.39
C ALA A 7 -20.65 -37.58 -32.99
N TRP A 8 -20.89 -36.32 -32.62
CA TRP A 8 -22.24 -35.72 -32.70
C TRP A 8 -22.12 -34.25 -33.12
N GLU A 9 -22.98 -33.90 -34.06
CA GLU A 9 -22.95 -32.75 -34.97
C GLU A 9 -23.17 -31.39 -34.29
N SER A 10 -22.57 -30.35 -34.86
CA SER A 10 -23.01 -28.97 -34.71
C SER A 10 -23.36 -28.41 -36.08
N GLU A 11 -24.61 -28.01 -36.25
CA GLU A 11 -25.13 -27.32 -37.43
C GLU A 11 -24.34 -26.02 -37.67
N ALA A 12 -23.74 -25.92 -38.85
CA ALA A 12 -23.27 -24.64 -39.38
C ALA A 12 -24.44 -23.99 -40.13
N GLN A 13 -24.88 -22.82 -39.66
CA GLN A 13 -25.64 -21.90 -40.51
C GLN A 13 -24.68 -21.11 -41.39
N GLU A 14 -24.89 -21.28 -42.69
CA GLU A 14 -24.15 -20.67 -43.79
C GLU A 14 -24.74 -19.28 -44.06
N GLU A 15 -24.02 -18.21 -43.70
CA GLU A 15 -24.26 -16.88 -44.27
C GLU A 15 -23.33 -16.67 -45.47
N THR A 16 -23.97 -16.41 -46.60
CA THR A 16 -23.36 -16.17 -47.90
C THR A 16 -22.80 -14.75 -47.94
N VAL A 17 -21.49 -14.61 -48.17
CA VAL A 17 -20.88 -13.35 -48.62
C VAL A 17 -20.21 -13.60 -49.98
N THR A 18 -20.68 -12.87 -50.97
CA THR A 18 -20.28 -12.93 -52.39
C THR A 18 -19.10 -12.00 -52.71
N GLY A 19 -18.09 -12.52 -53.45
CA GLY A 19 -17.11 -11.79 -54.29
C GLY A 19 -15.96 -11.08 -53.53
N GLU A 20 -14.69 -11.03 -53.94
CA GLU A 20 -13.97 -11.30 -55.20
C GLU A 20 -12.45 -11.57 -54.92
N HIS A 21 -11.81 -12.41 -55.77
CA HIS A 21 -10.37 -12.63 -56.05
C HIS A 21 -9.37 -13.20 -54.99
N PRO A 22 -8.59 -14.27 -55.33
CA PRO A 22 -7.50 -14.75 -54.49
C PRO A 22 -6.17 -14.05 -54.82
N VAL A 23 -5.47 -13.52 -53.81
CA VAL A 23 -4.10 -13.04 -53.93
C VAL A 23 -3.15 -14.08 -53.33
N LEU A 24 -2.28 -14.64 -54.18
CA LEU A 24 -1.10 -15.43 -53.79
C LEU A 24 -0.14 -14.53 -53.02
N ILE A 25 0.21 -14.90 -51.78
CA ILE A 25 1.24 -14.22 -50.99
C ILE A 25 2.56 -15.00 -51.13
N ASP A 26 3.57 -14.32 -51.66
CA ASP A 26 4.98 -14.69 -51.74
C ASP A 26 5.60 -14.74 -50.34
N PRO A 27 6.28 -15.83 -49.92
CA PRO A 27 6.74 -15.96 -48.54
C PRO A 27 7.99 -15.16 -48.17
N PHE A 28 8.63 -14.39 -49.08
CA PHE A 28 9.90 -13.69 -48.74
C PHE A 28 10.08 -12.32 -49.43
N GLY A 29 9.15 -11.39 -49.24
CA GLY A 29 9.30 -9.99 -49.68
C GLY A 29 8.98 -8.98 -48.58
N ASP A 30 9.96 -8.14 -48.23
CA ASP A 30 9.82 -7.01 -47.30
C ASP A 30 8.81 -5.98 -47.84
N SER A 31 7.64 -5.90 -47.21
CA SER A 31 6.70 -4.79 -47.40
C SER A 31 6.02 -4.45 -46.09
N GLU A 32 5.93 -3.15 -45.81
CA GLU A 32 5.31 -2.56 -44.63
C GLU A 32 3.86 -3.07 -44.49
N GLY A 33 3.64 -3.98 -43.52
CA GLY A 33 2.32 -4.48 -43.19
C GLY A 33 1.46 -3.40 -42.51
N PRO A 34 0.14 -3.42 -42.67
CA PRO A 34 -0.73 -2.51 -41.93
C PRO A 34 -0.55 -2.79 -40.44
N GLN A 35 -0.28 -1.74 -39.67
CA GLN A 35 -0.33 -1.84 -38.22
C GLN A 35 -1.77 -2.18 -37.83
N THR A 36 -2.03 -3.46 -37.60
CA THR A 36 -3.15 -3.88 -36.76
C THR A 36 -2.79 -3.51 -35.33
N GLU A 37 -2.90 -2.22 -35.04
CA GLU A 37 -3.11 -1.74 -33.70
C GLU A 37 -4.39 -2.43 -33.20
N LEU A 38 -4.29 -3.16 -32.08
CA LEU A 38 -5.48 -3.64 -31.38
C LEU A 38 -6.20 -2.39 -30.88
N ILE A 39 -7.13 -1.88 -31.70
CA ILE A 39 -8.12 -0.91 -31.23
C ILE A 39 -9.03 -1.72 -30.32
N TRP A 40 -8.81 -1.59 -29.01
CA TRP A 40 -9.81 -1.97 -28.02
C TRP A 40 -11.04 -1.14 -28.34
N GLY A 41 -12.09 -1.80 -28.85
CA GLY A 41 -13.34 -1.14 -29.14
C GLY A 41 -13.85 -0.45 -27.90
N ASP A 42 -14.19 0.83 -28.04
CA ASP A 42 -14.90 1.62 -27.04
C ASP A 42 -16.25 0.93 -26.76
N SER A 43 -16.26 0.04 -25.77
CA SER A 43 -17.50 -0.31 -25.11
C SER A 43 -17.93 0.92 -24.31
N GLU A 44 -19.05 1.53 -24.68
CA GLU A 44 -19.79 2.52 -23.89
C GLU A 44 -20.35 1.92 -22.58
N GLU A 45 -19.54 1.17 -21.83
CA GLU A 45 -19.81 0.75 -20.46
C GLU A 45 -19.13 1.69 -19.48
N HIS A 46 -19.67 2.91 -19.34
CA HIS A 46 -19.71 3.71 -18.10
C HIS A 46 -18.50 3.59 -17.14
N SER A 47 -17.27 3.59 -17.66
CA SER A 47 -16.04 3.76 -16.92
C SER A 47 -15.85 5.27 -16.71
N ALA A 48 -16.53 5.82 -15.70
CA ALA A 48 -16.51 7.24 -15.35
C ALA A 48 -15.16 7.73 -14.77
N CYS A 49 -14.04 7.15 -15.23
CA CYS A 49 -12.71 7.67 -14.99
C CYS A 49 -12.23 8.29 -16.30
N PRO A 50 -12.16 9.64 -16.42
CA PRO A 50 -11.66 10.23 -17.64
C PRO A 50 -10.23 9.76 -17.91
N ASP A 51 -9.95 9.50 -19.18
CA ASP A 51 -8.62 9.17 -19.66
C ASP A 51 -7.64 10.24 -19.21
N CYS A 52 -6.62 9.80 -18.49
CA CYS A 52 -5.52 10.62 -18.04
C CYS A 52 -4.56 10.92 -19.20
N THR A 53 -5.06 11.63 -20.19
CA THR A 53 -4.28 12.14 -21.31
C THR A 53 -3.65 13.47 -20.91
N SER A 54 -2.32 13.47 -20.80
CA SER A 54 -1.42 14.61 -20.51
C SER A 54 -1.34 15.09 -19.05
N CYS A 55 -0.22 14.79 -18.41
CA CYS A 55 0.26 15.44 -17.18
C CYS A 55 1.47 16.35 -17.45
N ASP A 56 1.72 16.67 -18.73
CA ASP A 56 2.97 17.28 -19.21
C ASP A 56 2.89 18.80 -19.43
N GLU A 57 1.75 19.46 -19.17
CA GLU A 57 1.67 20.93 -19.30
C GLU A 57 1.95 21.64 -17.96
N PRO A 58 3.04 22.44 -17.86
CA PRO A 58 3.32 23.23 -16.69
C PRO A 58 2.35 24.43 -16.64
N GLY A 59 1.27 24.30 -15.87
CA GLY A 59 0.35 25.40 -15.58
C GLY A 59 -1.14 25.10 -15.73
N CYS A 60 -1.52 23.90 -16.20
CA CYS A 60 -2.91 23.49 -16.28
C CYS A 60 -3.21 22.49 -15.15
N GLY A 61 -4.39 22.63 -14.52
CA GLY A 61 -4.87 21.75 -13.48
C GLY A 61 -4.60 20.30 -13.87
N CYS A 62 -4.05 19.55 -12.93
CA CYS A 62 -3.77 18.14 -13.08
C CYS A 62 -5.02 17.54 -13.74
N GLY A 63 -4.89 16.81 -14.85
CA GLY A 63 -6.02 16.16 -15.54
C GLY A 63 -6.83 15.18 -14.69
N ILE A 64 -6.62 15.17 -13.37
CA ILE A 64 -7.62 14.86 -12.37
C ILE A 64 -8.80 15.80 -12.65
N PRO A 65 -9.93 15.35 -13.24
CA PRO A 65 -11.15 16.13 -13.20
C PRO A 65 -11.28 16.65 -11.78
N ALA A 66 -11.45 17.96 -11.61
CA ALA A 66 -11.95 18.49 -10.36
C ALA A 66 -13.33 17.84 -10.15
N LEU A 67 -13.34 16.60 -9.67
CA LEU A 67 -14.50 15.95 -9.14
C LEU A 67 -14.74 16.73 -7.86
N GLN A 68 -15.52 17.80 -8.04
CA GLN A 68 -15.91 18.70 -6.97
C GLN A 68 -16.38 17.82 -5.81
N PRO A 69 -16.13 18.21 -4.54
CA PRO A 69 -16.59 17.47 -3.36
C PRO A 69 -18.06 17.04 -3.45
N GLU A 70 -18.84 17.82 -4.20
CA GLU A 70 -20.25 17.64 -4.57
C GLU A 70 -20.57 16.31 -5.28
N TRP A 71 -19.64 15.75 -6.08
CA TRP A 71 -19.79 14.43 -6.72
C TRP A 71 -19.48 13.26 -5.78
N PHE A 72 -18.73 13.54 -4.71
CA PHE A 72 -18.36 12.57 -3.68
C PHE A 72 -19.24 12.70 -2.44
N GLY A 73 -20.44 13.27 -2.61
CA GLY A 73 -21.39 13.51 -1.55
C GLY A 73 -21.47 12.36 -0.55
N PRO A 74 -21.93 12.63 0.68
CA PRO A 74 -21.97 11.67 1.78
C PRO A 74 -22.51 10.31 1.32
N PRO A 75 -22.18 9.17 1.94
CA PRO A 75 -22.46 7.82 1.39
C PRO A 75 -23.90 7.56 0.88
N TRP A 76 -24.88 8.38 1.26
CA TRP A 76 -26.26 8.41 0.76
C TRP A 76 -26.52 9.21 -0.52
N ALA A 77 -25.60 10.07 -0.97
CA ALA A 77 -25.64 10.87 -2.20
C ALA A 77 -25.10 10.10 -3.42
N TRP A 78 -24.56 8.91 -3.19
CA TRP A 78 -24.43 7.91 -4.25
C TRP A 78 -25.85 7.55 -4.71
N PRO A 79 -26.16 7.62 -6.01
CA PRO A 79 -27.46 7.19 -6.47
C PRO A 79 -27.70 5.77 -5.98
N TRP A 80 -28.81 5.56 -5.27
CA TRP A 80 -29.22 4.31 -4.60
C TRP A 80 -29.31 3.10 -5.55
N TRP A 81 -29.18 3.31 -6.86
CA TRP A 81 -29.09 2.31 -7.92
C TRP A 81 -27.65 1.91 -8.31
N TYR A 82 -26.61 2.51 -7.71
CA TYR A 82 -25.18 2.28 -8.00
C TYR A 82 -24.47 1.29 -7.04
N GLY A 83 -25.22 0.47 -6.29
CA GLY A 83 -24.66 -0.63 -5.48
C GLY A 83 -24.77 -0.48 -3.94
N GLY A 84 -25.52 0.51 -3.46
CA GLY A 84 -25.85 0.66 -2.03
C GLY A 84 -24.67 1.06 -1.12
N PRO A 85 -24.87 1.08 0.21
CA PRO A 85 -23.87 1.56 1.17
C PRO A 85 -22.57 0.76 1.16
N LEU A 86 -22.63 -0.53 0.81
CA LEU A 86 -21.44 -1.37 0.67
C LEU A 86 -20.58 -0.96 -0.52
N ALA A 87 -21.17 -0.63 -1.67
CA ALA A 87 -20.41 -0.14 -2.83
C ALA A 87 -19.71 1.21 -2.54
N ALA A 88 -20.36 2.08 -1.77
CA ALA A 88 -19.79 3.37 -1.38
C ALA A 88 -18.57 3.23 -0.45
N ILE A 89 -18.56 2.22 0.43
CA ILE A 89 -17.39 1.89 1.29
C ILE A 89 -16.30 1.22 0.44
N LEU A 90 -16.67 0.24 -0.39
CA LEU A 90 -15.73 -0.49 -1.23
C LEU A 90 -15.10 0.38 -2.33
N ALA A 91 -15.73 1.49 -2.72
CA ALA A 91 -15.18 2.48 -3.64
C ALA A 91 -13.88 3.14 -3.18
N ARG A 92 -13.61 3.11 -1.87
CA ARG A 92 -12.41 3.69 -1.25
C ARG A 92 -11.59 2.64 -0.51
N ALA A 93 -11.81 1.37 -0.87
CA ALA A 93 -11.09 0.23 -0.35
C ALA A 93 -9.78 0.03 -1.10
N GLU A 94 -8.72 -0.17 -0.35
CA GLU A 94 -7.45 -0.69 -0.80
C GLU A 94 -7.28 -2.04 -0.13
N ILE A 95 -7.42 -3.14 -0.88
CA ILE A 95 -7.17 -4.49 -0.36
C ILE A 95 -5.77 -4.88 -0.82
N PHE A 96 -4.91 -5.32 0.08
CA PHE A 96 -3.52 -5.58 -0.28
C PHE A 96 -3.01 -6.91 0.25
N ILE A 97 -2.11 -7.51 -0.52
CA ILE A 97 -1.38 -8.73 -0.18
C ILE A 97 0.05 -8.62 -0.70
N GLY A 98 1.01 -9.16 0.04
CA GLY A 98 2.41 -8.99 -0.32
C GLY A 98 3.38 -9.81 0.48
N ALA A 99 4.65 -9.56 0.20
CA ALA A 99 5.77 -10.08 0.96
C ALA A 99 6.41 -8.95 1.77
N HIS A 100 6.94 -9.30 2.93
CA HIS A 100 7.69 -8.38 3.77
C HIS A 100 8.91 -9.08 4.36
N GLY A 101 9.92 -8.27 4.64
CA GLY A 101 11.12 -8.68 5.36
C GLY A 101 11.48 -7.59 6.36
N PHE A 102 11.81 -7.95 7.60
CA PHE A 102 12.25 -6.96 8.57
C PHE A 102 13.16 -7.56 9.64
N LYS A 103 13.92 -6.67 10.26
CA LYS A 103 14.73 -6.94 11.43
C LYS A 103 14.54 -5.77 12.39
N GLY A 104 14.38 -6.07 13.67
CA GLY A 104 14.26 -5.10 14.74
C GLY A 104 15.03 -5.50 15.99
N SER A 105 15.03 -4.60 16.95
CA SER A 105 15.68 -4.81 18.25
C SER A 105 15.20 -6.08 18.99
N PRO A 106 13.90 -6.45 18.94
CA PRO A 106 13.43 -7.71 19.55
C PRO A 106 14.06 -8.99 19.00
N ASP A 107 14.66 -8.95 17.80
CA ASP A 107 15.34 -10.09 17.17
C ASP A 107 16.77 -10.31 17.69
N LEU A 108 17.24 -9.44 18.59
CA LEU A 108 18.57 -9.47 19.21
C LEU A 108 19.73 -9.61 18.20
N GLY A 109 19.55 -9.08 16.99
CA GLY A 109 20.56 -9.16 15.93
C GLY A 109 20.78 -10.57 15.36
N ARG A 110 19.95 -11.54 15.73
CA ARG A 110 20.13 -12.98 15.42
C ARG A 110 19.15 -13.50 14.39
N ASN A 111 17.98 -12.86 14.27
CA ASN A 111 16.96 -13.27 13.32
C ASN A 111 16.65 -12.14 12.33
N GLY A 112 16.23 -12.54 11.13
CA GLY A 112 15.58 -11.67 10.16
C GLY A 112 14.25 -12.32 9.80
N ASN A 113 13.18 -11.56 9.94
CA ASN A 113 11.83 -12.06 9.78
C ASN A 113 11.43 -11.89 8.32
N PHE A 114 11.16 -13.00 7.63
CA PHE A 114 10.61 -12.98 6.27
C PHE A 114 9.25 -13.65 6.26
N GLY A 115 8.32 -13.08 5.50
CA GLY A 115 6.94 -13.47 5.57
C GLY A 115 6.05 -12.90 4.48
N PHE A 116 4.75 -13.12 4.68
CA PHE A 116 3.68 -12.55 3.88
C PHE A 116 2.76 -11.72 4.75
N HIS A 117 2.17 -10.69 4.15
CA HIS A 117 1.18 -9.86 4.81
C HIS A 117 -0.03 -9.64 3.92
N GLU A 118 -1.16 -9.45 4.55
CA GLU A 118 -2.44 -9.17 3.92
C GLU A 118 -3.21 -8.15 4.74
N GLY A 119 -4.14 -7.44 4.10
CA GLY A 119 -4.92 -6.45 4.81
C GLY A 119 -5.79 -5.60 3.91
N PHE A 120 -6.33 -4.57 4.53
CA PHE A 120 -7.17 -3.60 3.87
C PHE A 120 -7.00 -2.20 4.47
N ASN A 121 -7.33 -1.19 3.69
CA ASN A 121 -7.40 0.20 4.13
C ASN A 121 -8.64 0.84 3.50
N PHE A 122 -9.53 1.40 4.30
CA PHE A 122 -10.74 2.07 3.85
C PHE A 122 -10.75 3.51 4.34
N GLY A 123 -11.34 4.41 3.54
CA GLY A 123 -11.53 5.79 3.93
C GLY A 123 -12.90 6.32 3.52
N GLY A 124 -13.27 7.45 4.11
CA GLY A 124 -14.53 8.12 3.76
C GLY A 124 -14.62 9.52 4.35
N PRO A 125 -15.61 10.31 3.91
CA PRO A 125 -15.87 11.63 4.47
C PRO A 125 -16.44 11.51 5.90
N LEU A 126 -15.99 12.38 6.80
CA LEU A 126 -16.64 12.58 8.11
C LEU A 126 -17.94 13.39 7.98
N GLY A 127 -18.08 14.14 6.88
CA GLY A 127 -19.25 14.95 6.53
C GLY A 127 -18.88 16.37 6.07
N ASP A 128 -19.83 17.05 5.46
CA ASP A 128 -19.72 18.46 5.10
C ASP A 128 -20.08 19.35 6.30
N PRO A 129 -19.47 20.54 6.45
CA PRO A 129 -18.59 21.24 5.51
C PRO A 129 -17.08 21.08 5.78
N TRP A 130 -16.67 20.16 6.67
CA TRP A 130 -15.30 20.16 7.20
C TRP A 130 -14.24 19.69 6.20
N GLY A 131 -14.63 18.92 5.18
CA GLY A 131 -13.68 18.34 4.22
C GLY A 131 -12.67 17.39 4.86
N ILE A 132 -13.00 16.84 6.03
CA ILE A 132 -12.15 15.90 6.80
C ILE A 132 -12.56 14.48 6.42
N GLY A 133 -11.57 13.65 6.10
CA GLY A 133 -11.72 12.22 5.91
C GLY A 133 -11.39 11.44 7.18
N TRP A 134 -11.96 10.25 7.29
CA TRP A 134 -11.53 9.23 8.24
C TRP A 134 -10.89 8.07 7.48
N GLN A 135 -9.97 7.36 8.14
CA GLN A 135 -9.42 6.11 7.64
C GLN A 135 -9.48 5.01 8.70
N PHE A 136 -9.65 3.78 8.25
CA PHE A 136 -9.55 2.56 9.04
C PHE A 136 -8.86 1.49 8.21
N GLY A 137 -7.81 0.90 8.75
CA GLY A 137 -7.07 -0.16 8.10
C GLY A 137 -6.57 -1.21 9.06
N PHE A 138 -6.38 -2.39 8.52
CA PHE A 138 -5.93 -3.58 9.22
C PHE A 138 -4.89 -4.30 8.37
N ARG A 139 -3.86 -4.85 9.01
CA ARG A 139 -2.85 -5.67 8.37
C ARG A 139 -2.49 -6.84 9.27
N ALA A 140 -2.51 -8.04 8.73
CA ALA A 140 -1.94 -9.24 9.34
C ALA A 140 -0.63 -9.58 8.63
N ALA A 141 0.42 -9.89 9.40
CA ALA A 141 1.71 -10.28 8.88
C ALA A 141 2.17 -11.58 9.55
N HIS A 142 2.59 -12.53 8.72
CA HIS A 142 2.98 -13.87 9.13
C HIS A 142 4.40 -14.11 8.65
N SER A 143 5.31 -14.37 9.59
CA SER A 143 6.75 -14.51 9.33
C SER A 143 7.36 -15.66 10.14
N ASP A 144 8.63 -15.97 9.88
CA ASP A 144 9.37 -17.04 10.56
C ASP A 144 8.70 -18.42 10.42
N PHE A 145 8.23 -18.78 9.22
CA PHE A 145 7.57 -20.07 8.97
C PHE A 145 8.44 -21.29 9.29
N ALA A 146 9.76 -21.13 9.31
CA ALA A 146 10.72 -22.18 9.66
C ALA A 146 11.19 -22.09 11.11
N GLY A 147 10.54 -21.26 11.94
CA GLY A 147 10.99 -20.97 13.29
C GLY A 147 12.13 -19.97 13.34
N SER A 148 12.69 -19.81 14.52
CA SER A 148 13.70 -18.80 14.83
C SER A 148 14.62 -19.26 15.97
N SER A 149 15.76 -18.59 16.17
CA SER A 149 16.75 -18.97 17.19
C SER A 149 17.33 -17.78 17.98
N VAL A 150 16.49 -16.78 18.27
CA VAL A 150 16.94 -15.52 18.90
C VAL A 150 17.55 -15.74 20.30
N THR A 151 16.96 -16.60 21.14
CA THR A 151 17.49 -16.87 22.49
C THR A 151 18.70 -17.81 22.51
N GLY A 152 19.10 -18.36 21.35
CA GLY A 152 20.13 -19.40 21.24
C GLY A 152 19.60 -20.82 21.43
N VAL A 153 18.29 -20.96 21.67
CA VAL A 153 17.54 -22.21 21.57
C VAL A 153 16.64 -22.11 20.34
N TYR A 154 16.47 -23.22 19.62
CA TYR A 154 15.57 -23.27 18.47
C TYR A 154 14.11 -23.25 18.95
N ASP A 155 13.35 -22.29 18.44
CA ASP A 155 11.90 -22.19 18.62
C ASP A 155 11.21 -22.48 17.28
N PRO A 156 10.38 -23.53 17.18
CA PRO A 156 9.63 -23.84 15.96
C PRO A 156 8.46 -22.87 15.70
N GLY A 157 8.16 -21.93 16.60
CA GLY A 157 7.05 -20.99 16.47
C GLY A 157 7.22 -20.00 15.32
N SER A 158 6.09 -19.62 14.70
CA SER A 158 6.02 -18.53 13.72
C SER A 158 5.71 -17.20 14.42
N ARG A 159 6.13 -16.09 13.79
CA ARG A 159 5.83 -14.75 14.26
C ARG A 159 4.62 -14.17 13.55
N ASN A 160 3.62 -13.73 14.32
CA ASN A 160 2.38 -13.16 13.80
C ASN A 160 2.17 -11.76 14.36
N GLN A 161 2.01 -10.78 13.48
CA GLN A 161 1.80 -9.38 13.83
C GLN A 161 0.49 -8.88 13.24
N PHE A 162 -0.32 -8.24 14.07
CA PHE A 162 -1.57 -7.60 13.65
C PHE A 162 -1.48 -6.10 13.90
N PHE A 163 -1.63 -5.34 12.83
CA PHE A 163 -1.62 -3.88 12.85
C PHE A 163 -3.03 -3.35 12.61
N LEU A 164 -3.41 -2.35 13.38
CA LEU A 164 -4.63 -1.57 13.19
C LEU A 164 -4.24 -0.10 13.10
N SER A 165 -4.76 0.60 12.09
CA SER A 165 -4.54 2.03 11.87
C SER A 165 -5.87 2.73 11.69
N THR A 166 -6.19 3.70 12.54
CA THR A 166 -7.43 4.48 12.42
C THR A 166 -7.20 5.95 12.72
N GLY A 167 -7.85 6.83 11.97
CA GLY A 167 -7.56 8.25 12.13
C GLY A 167 -8.34 9.18 11.23
N LEU A 168 -7.94 10.46 11.28
CA LEU A 168 -8.53 11.56 10.54
C LEU A 168 -7.48 12.24 9.67
N PHE A 169 -7.91 12.78 8.54
CA PHE A 169 -7.04 13.48 7.62
C PHE A 169 -7.77 14.55 6.82
N HIS A 170 -7.00 15.44 6.22
CA HIS A 170 -7.45 16.42 5.25
C HIS A 170 -6.47 16.45 4.09
N ARG A 171 -6.94 16.24 2.86
CA ARG A 171 -6.11 16.22 1.65
C ARG A 171 -6.35 17.48 0.80
N LYS A 172 -5.29 17.97 0.14
CA LYS A 172 -5.37 19.02 -0.88
C LYS A 172 -4.88 18.47 -2.23
N PHE A 173 -5.52 18.91 -3.32
CA PHE A 173 -5.14 18.47 -4.68
C PHE A 173 -4.22 19.45 -5.39
N ASP A 174 -4.53 20.74 -5.32
CA ASP A 174 -3.79 21.75 -6.10
C ASP A 174 -2.61 22.30 -5.32
N CYS A 175 -2.89 22.98 -4.20
CA CYS A 175 -1.90 23.62 -3.36
C CYS A 175 -2.44 23.77 -1.94
N GLY A 176 -1.56 23.71 -0.95
CA GLY A 176 -1.86 24.09 0.42
C GLY A 176 -1.51 23.02 1.45
N LEU A 177 -1.94 23.29 2.68
CA LEU A 177 -1.67 22.44 3.82
C LEU A 177 -2.59 21.21 3.82
N GLN A 178 -1.97 20.04 3.91
CA GLN A 178 -2.64 18.78 4.18
C GLN A 178 -2.05 18.13 5.44
N TRP A 179 -2.86 17.30 6.09
CA TRP A 179 -2.46 16.66 7.34
C TRP A 179 -3.22 15.35 7.56
N ALA A 180 -2.61 14.46 8.33
CA ALA A 180 -3.22 13.24 8.81
C ALA A 180 -2.75 12.94 10.25
N VAL A 181 -3.64 12.41 11.06
CA VAL A 181 -3.35 11.92 12.41
C VAL A 181 -4.04 10.57 12.57
N VAL A 182 -3.25 9.54 12.84
CA VAL A 182 -3.68 8.14 12.89
C VAL A 182 -3.14 7.50 14.16
N PHE A 183 -4.02 6.80 14.87
CA PHE A 183 -3.65 5.91 15.95
C PHE A 183 -3.30 4.54 15.34
N ASP A 184 -2.10 4.06 15.63
CA ASP A 184 -1.66 2.74 15.25
C ASP A 184 -1.55 1.84 16.49
N TYR A 185 -2.00 0.60 16.33
CA TYR A 185 -1.89 -0.47 17.32
C TYR A 185 -1.22 -1.69 16.68
N LEU A 186 -0.31 -2.32 17.41
CA LEU A 186 0.35 -3.56 17.03
C LEU A 186 0.15 -4.59 18.13
N HIS A 187 -0.43 -5.73 17.78
CA HIS A 187 -0.33 -6.96 18.57
C HIS A 187 0.72 -7.87 17.93
N ASP A 188 1.79 -8.17 18.64
CA ASP A 188 2.89 -9.02 18.14
C ASP A 188 3.00 -10.29 18.97
N ASN A 189 2.85 -11.44 18.32
CA ASN A 189 3.06 -12.75 18.90
C ASN A 189 4.32 -13.36 18.30
N TYR A 190 5.36 -13.45 19.12
CA TYR A 190 6.67 -14.00 18.74
C TYR A 190 7.14 -15.04 19.77
N TYR A 191 8.07 -14.68 20.66
CA TYR A 191 8.44 -15.48 21.85
C TYR A 191 7.51 -15.26 23.04
N GLY A 192 6.74 -14.19 22.97
CA GLY A 192 5.63 -13.84 23.84
C GLY A 192 4.70 -12.91 23.08
N SER A 193 3.64 -12.45 23.75
CA SER A 193 2.73 -11.44 23.22
C SER A 193 3.13 -10.06 23.73
N ALA A 194 3.16 -9.06 22.86
CA ALA A 194 3.28 -7.66 23.25
C ALA A 194 2.30 -6.78 22.45
N ASP A 195 1.71 -5.81 23.15
CA ASP A 195 0.79 -4.83 22.61
C ASP A 195 1.42 -3.43 22.61
N LEU A 196 1.62 -2.85 21.42
CA LEU A 196 2.25 -1.55 21.24
C LEU A 196 1.30 -0.55 20.59
N GLN A 197 1.40 0.70 20.99
CA GLN A 197 0.54 1.79 20.52
C GLN A 197 1.39 3.01 20.18
N GLN A 198 1.03 3.68 19.08
CA GLN A 198 1.64 4.95 18.69
C GLN A 198 0.61 5.89 18.05
N LEU A 199 0.91 7.19 18.12
CA LEU A 199 0.26 8.22 17.34
C LEU A 199 1.14 8.58 16.15
N ARG A 200 0.68 8.33 14.94
CA ARG A 200 1.38 8.70 13.70
C ARG A 200 0.74 9.92 13.07
N THR A 201 1.57 10.88 12.70
CA THR A 201 1.14 12.15 12.13
C THR A 201 1.89 12.43 10.84
N GLU A 202 1.21 13.06 9.90
CA GLU A 202 1.80 13.61 8.70
C GLU A 202 1.25 15.02 8.50
N MET A 203 2.12 15.98 8.21
CA MET A 203 1.75 17.34 7.86
C MET A 203 2.64 17.79 6.72
N SER A 204 2.03 18.34 5.68
CA SER A 204 2.77 18.69 4.48
C SER A 204 2.14 19.81 3.69
N TRP A 205 2.96 20.44 2.88
CA TRP A 205 2.56 21.48 1.96
C TRP A 205 2.69 20.96 0.54
N LYS A 206 1.56 20.90 -0.16
CA LYS A 206 1.51 20.57 -1.57
C LYS A 206 1.71 21.84 -2.40
N PHE A 207 2.60 21.78 -3.38
CA PHE A 207 2.89 22.90 -4.28
C PHE A 207 2.85 22.41 -5.73
N GLY A 208 1.87 22.89 -6.46
CA GLY A 208 1.51 22.32 -7.76
C GLY A 208 0.90 20.94 -7.62
N CYS A 209 0.68 20.29 -8.76
CA CYS A 209 -0.07 19.04 -8.84
C CYS A 209 0.65 17.82 -8.27
N GLN A 210 1.98 17.81 -8.32
CA GLN A 210 2.78 16.59 -8.15
C GLN A 210 3.72 16.66 -6.95
N ASP A 211 4.15 17.85 -6.53
CA ASP A 211 5.20 17.99 -5.53
C ASP A 211 4.67 18.32 -4.13
N GLU A 212 5.29 17.68 -3.14
CA GLU A 212 4.92 17.83 -1.75
C GLU A 212 6.15 17.72 -0.85
N ILE A 213 6.26 18.62 0.11
CA ILE A 213 7.25 18.55 1.19
C ILE A 213 6.54 18.51 2.52
N GLY A 214 7.03 17.71 3.44
CA GLY A 214 6.36 17.57 4.72
C GLY A 214 7.21 16.97 5.82
N PHE A 215 6.53 16.83 6.95
CA PHE A 215 6.98 16.17 8.14
C PHE A 215 6.06 15.00 8.40
N TRP A 216 6.63 13.83 8.72
CA TRP A 216 5.87 12.77 9.37
C TRP A 216 6.58 12.33 10.63
N GLY A 217 5.80 11.94 11.63
CA GLY A 217 6.32 11.48 12.90
C GLY A 217 5.46 10.40 13.51
N ALA A 218 6.08 9.58 14.35
CA ALA A 218 5.42 8.57 15.16
C ALA A 218 5.77 8.85 16.62
N PHE A 219 4.78 8.78 17.51
CA PHE A 219 4.94 9.07 18.93
C PHE A 219 4.41 7.91 19.75
N MET A 220 5.27 7.34 20.60
CA MET A 220 4.93 6.26 21.51
C MET A 220 3.80 6.67 22.46
N LEU A 221 2.84 5.77 22.67
CA LEU A 221 1.74 5.96 23.64
C LEU A 221 1.81 4.99 24.83
N GLY A 222 2.59 3.92 24.71
CA GLY A 222 2.75 2.91 25.76
C GLY A 222 3.85 1.90 25.43
N ASP A 223 4.21 1.15 26.46
CA ASP A 223 5.12 0.01 26.43
C ASP A 223 4.41 -1.27 26.88
N ASP A 224 5.02 -2.40 26.58
CA ASP A 224 4.62 -3.72 27.08
C ASP A 224 5.85 -4.59 27.28
N ARG A 225 5.69 -5.89 27.54
CA ARG A 225 6.80 -6.80 27.85
C ARG A 225 6.76 -8.08 27.02
N TYR A 226 7.90 -8.44 26.44
CA TYR A 226 8.12 -9.79 25.96
C TYR A 226 8.59 -10.71 27.07
N ASP A 227 8.10 -11.95 27.08
CA ASP A 227 8.70 -13.03 27.84
C ASP A 227 9.69 -13.81 26.95
N TYR A 228 10.98 -13.70 27.25
CA TYR A 228 12.06 -14.47 26.60
C TYR A 228 12.41 -15.74 27.37
N GLY A 229 11.58 -16.13 28.33
CA GLY A 229 11.75 -17.31 29.15
C GLY A 229 11.82 -18.61 28.35
N THR A 230 12.58 -19.58 28.85
CA THR A 230 12.58 -20.95 28.34
C THR A 230 12.18 -21.91 29.45
N GLY A 231 11.12 -22.70 29.23
CA GLY A 231 10.58 -23.61 30.23
C GLY A 231 9.77 -22.88 31.32
N SER A 232 10.10 -23.09 32.59
CA SER A 232 9.35 -22.55 33.74
C SER A 232 9.88 -21.22 34.30
N GLN A 233 10.88 -20.60 33.66
CA GLN A 233 11.42 -19.30 34.08
C GLN A 233 11.05 -18.22 33.07
N ALA A 234 10.23 -17.27 33.49
CA ALA A 234 9.92 -16.06 32.73
C ALA A 234 11.11 -15.09 32.75
N VAL A 235 11.48 -14.58 31.58
CA VAL A 235 12.50 -13.53 31.42
C VAL A 235 11.85 -12.35 30.71
N LEU A 236 11.21 -11.50 31.50
CA LEU A 236 10.49 -10.35 30.99
C LEU A 236 11.46 -9.24 30.55
N ARG A 237 11.26 -8.71 29.35
CA ARG A 237 11.95 -7.51 28.84
C ARG A 237 10.92 -6.53 28.32
N ASP A 238 11.06 -5.28 28.71
CA ASP A 238 10.23 -4.20 28.19
C ASP A 238 10.47 -4.05 26.68
N VAL A 239 9.39 -3.78 25.96
CA VAL A 239 9.36 -3.45 24.55
C VAL A 239 8.49 -2.23 24.35
N GLU A 240 8.98 -1.30 23.54
CA GLU A 240 8.30 -0.03 23.25
C GLU A 240 8.30 0.25 21.75
N SER A 241 7.37 1.10 21.30
CA SER A 241 7.44 1.71 19.97
C SER A 241 8.43 2.88 19.98
N ARG A 242 9.07 3.14 18.84
CA ARG A 242 10.04 4.24 18.73
C ARG A 242 9.36 5.54 18.33
N ASP A 243 9.72 6.61 19.03
CA ASP A 243 9.47 7.96 18.53
C ASP A 243 10.29 8.22 17.26
N LEU A 244 9.66 8.73 16.21
CA LEU A 244 10.27 9.07 14.92
C LEU A 244 9.91 10.51 14.54
N TYR A 245 10.91 11.24 14.05
CA TYR A 245 10.78 12.62 13.58
C TYR A 245 11.45 12.72 12.23
N THR A 246 10.67 12.96 11.17
CA THR A 246 11.17 12.80 9.81
C THR A 246 10.67 13.91 8.90
N LEU A 247 11.51 14.28 7.94
CA LEU A 247 11.14 15.12 6.83
C LEU A 247 11.06 14.26 5.58
N PHE A 248 10.14 14.61 4.69
CA PHE A 248 9.95 13.89 3.44
C PHE A 248 9.72 14.82 2.28
N TYR A 249 10.06 14.31 1.11
CA TYR A 249 9.64 14.84 -0.17
C TYR A 249 8.87 13.74 -0.90
N ARG A 250 7.66 14.07 -1.35
CA ARG A 250 6.78 13.18 -2.12
C ARG A 250 6.55 13.81 -3.48
N ARG A 251 6.59 12.97 -4.51
CA ARG A 251 6.31 13.33 -5.90
C ARG A 251 5.28 12.37 -6.50
N GLY A 252 4.19 12.90 -7.04
CA GLY A 252 3.23 12.17 -7.85
C GLY A 252 3.75 11.89 -9.25
N PHE A 253 3.42 10.72 -9.81
CA PHE A 253 3.78 10.32 -11.17
C PHE A 253 2.57 10.46 -12.10
N GLY A 254 2.33 11.69 -12.58
CA GLY A 254 1.17 11.97 -13.42
C GLY A 254 -0.15 11.80 -12.66
N CYS A 255 -1.11 11.08 -13.26
CA CYS A 255 -2.46 10.92 -12.72
C CYS A 255 -2.60 9.86 -11.62
N SER A 256 -1.64 8.95 -11.48
CA SER A 256 -1.70 7.87 -10.50
C SER A 256 -0.29 7.44 -10.13
N GLY A 257 -0.13 7.14 -8.85
CA GLY A 257 1.14 6.76 -8.28
C GLY A 257 1.91 7.93 -7.68
N GLU A 258 2.74 7.59 -6.72
CA GLU A 258 3.58 8.53 -5.99
C GLU A 258 4.84 7.84 -5.50
N GLY A 259 5.90 8.61 -5.37
CA GLY A 259 7.14 8.22 -4.73
C GLY A 259 7.45 9.17 -3.59
N ARG A 260 7.84 8.65 -2.44
CA ARG A 260 8.24 9.40 -1.26
C ARG A 260 9.63 8.97 -0.84
N ILE A 261 10.50 9.94 -0.59
CA ILE A 261 11.77 9.73 0.12
C ILE A 261 11.72 10.51 1.43
N TYR A 262 12.21 9.91 2.50
CA TYR A 262 12.20 10.53 3.82
C TYR A 262 13.45 10.19 4.60
N GLY A 263 13.83 11.13 5.46
CA GLY A 263 14.96 11.02 6.35
C GLY A 263 14.69 11.73 7.66
N GLY A 264 15.24 11.21 8.74
CA GLY A 264 14.92 11.71 10.06
C GLY A 264 15.75 11.09 11.17
N PHE A 265 15.22 11.20 12.38
CA PHE A 265 15.85 10.65 13.57
C PHE A 265 14.81 10.04 14.49
N SER A 266 15.23 9.06 15.29
CA SER A 266 14.43 8.59 16.41
C SER A 266 14.52 9.55 17.60
N GLY A 267 13.59 9.46 18.55
CA GLY A 267 13.67 10.17 19.85
C GLY A 267 14.94 9.86 20.65
N HIS A 268 15.68 8.82 20.26
CA HIS A 268 16.96 8.48 20.84
C HIS A 268 18.15 8.87 19.98
N GLY A 269 17.99 9.50 18.81
CA GLY A 269 19.11 9.93 17.97
C GLY A 269 19.70 8.83 17.08
N ASN A 270 18.92 7.81 16.74
CA ASN A 270 19.23 6.94 15.60
C ASN A 270 18.85 7.68 14.31
N GLY A 271 19.64 7.60 13.24
CA GLY A 271 19.25 8.13 11.94
C GLY A 271 18.26 7.20 11.24
N LEU A 272 17.23 7.76 10.61
CA LEU A 272 16.26 7.04 9.77
C LEU A 272 16.41 7.49 8.32
N LEU A 273 16.38 6.53 7.40
CA LEU A 273 16.24 6.77 5.96
C LEU A 273 15.21 5.79 5.41
N GLY A 274 14.35 6.26 4.53
CA GLY A 274 13.43 5.37 3.84
C GLY A 274 12.84 5.93 2.56
N VAL A 275 12.19 5.04 1.82
CA VAL A 275 11.52 5.30 0.56
C VAL A 275 10.24 4.51 0.49
N ASP A 276 9.21 5.09 -0.12
CA ASP A 276 7.97 4.40 -0.44
C ASP A 276 7.57 4.76 -1.87
N PHE A 277 7.06 3.80 -2.61
CA PHE A 277 6.53 3.95 -3.95
C PHE A 277 5.17 3.28 -3.99
N LEU A 278 4.22 3.96 -4.61
CA LEU A 278 2.95 3.39 -5.01
C LEU A 278 2.83 3.62 -6.51
N LEU A 279 2.76 2.55 -7.29
CA LEU A 279 2.76 2.60 -8.74
C LEU A 279 1.49 1.93 -9.27
N PRO A 280 0.77 2.51 -10.25
CA PRO A 280 -0.34 1.84 -10.89
C PRO A 280 0.12 0.63 -11.70
N VAL A 281 -0.62 -0.48 -11.59
CA VAL A 281 -0.42 -1.69 -12.38
C VAL A 281 -1.77 -2.03 -13.02
N GLY A 282 -2.01 -1.53 -14.22
CA GLY A 282 -3.32 -1.61 -14.87
C GLY A 282 -4.40 -0.79 -14.15
N GLU A 283 -5.66 -1.05 -14.47
CA GLU A 283 -6.76 -0.20 -14.03
C GLU A 283 -7.13 -0.39 -12.57
N ARG A 284 -7.17 -1.62 -12.06
CA ARG A 284 -7.68 -1.93 -10.71
C ARG A 284 -6.61 -2.42 -9.76
N PHE A 285 -5.35 -2.40 -10.16
CA PHE A 285 -4.25 -2.80 -9.30
C PHE A 285 -3.20 -1.70 -9.17
N GLY A 286 -2.49 -1.75 -8.05
CA GLY A 286 -1.33 -0.94 -7.76
C GLY A 286 -0.25 -1.79 -7.10
N LEU A 287 0.98 -1.32 -7.14
CA LEU A 287 2.11 -1.92 -6.47
C LEU A 287 2.63 -0.93 -5.43
N GLU A 288 2.57 -1.30 -4.16
CA GLU A 288 3.27 -0.60 -3.09
C GLU A 288 4.63 -1.28 -2.87
N ALA A 289 5.71 -0.51 -2.87
CA ALA A 289 7.02 -0.97 -2.45
C ALA A 289 7.63 0.06 -1.51
N GLY A 290 8.24 -0.37 -0.42
CA GLY A 290 8.97 0.56 0.42
C GLY A 290 9.94 -0.08 1.37
N PHE A 291 10.85 0.76 1.85
CA PHE A 291 12.01 0.39 2.62
C PHE A 291 12.27 1.45 3.69
N ALA A 292 12.61 1.01 4.89
CA ALA A 292 13.08 1.87 5.97
C ALA A 292 14.31 1.24 6.62
N TYR A 293 15.32 2.06 6.90
CA TYR A 293 16.53 1.70 7.62
C TYR A 293 16.75 2.66 8.78
N LEU A 294 16.91 2.11 9.98
CA LEU A 294 17.24 2.86 11.18
C LEU A 294 18.65 2.47 11.63
N THR A 295 19.56 3.43 11.64
CA THR A 295 20.97 3.19 11.96
C THR A 295 21.13 2.76 13.43
N PRO A 296 21.92 1.73 13.74
CA PRO A 296 22.25 1.41 15.12
C PRO A 296 23.13 2.50 15.76
N LYS A 297 23.19 2.51 17.09
CA LYS A 297 24.13 3.36 17.81
C LYS A 297 25.46 2.65 18.04
N GLY A 298 26.56 3.36 17.79
CA GLY A 298 27.91 2.89 18.06
C GLY A 298 28.57 2.19 16.87
N SER A 299 29.85 1.86 17.02
CA SER A 299 30.65 1.20 15.98
C SER A 299 30.27 -0.27 15.81
N THR A 300 30.74 -0.87 14.71
CA THR A 300 30.65 -2.31 14.38
C THR A 300 30.93 -3.20 15.60
N SER A 301 29.86 -3.62 16.27
CA SER A 301 29.88 -4.40 17.52
C SER A 301 28.61 -5.24 17.58
N GLU A 302 28.59 -6.28 18.41
CA GLU A 302 27.37 -7.09 18.62
C GLU A 302 26.17 -6.24 19.08
N LYS A 303 26.43 -5.15 19.80
CA LYS A 303 25.39 -4.20 20.20
C LYS A 303 24.82 -3.45 19.00
N ALA A 304 25.68 -3.00 18.08
CA ALA A 304 25.21 -2.37 16.85
C ALA A 304 24.40 -3.35 15.98
N LEU A 305 24.77 -4.64 15.95
CA LEU A 305 24.02 -5.66 15.23
C LEU A 305 22.63 -5.91 15.84
N ARG A 306 22.51 -5.83 17.17
CA ARG A 306 21.25 -5.95 17.92
C ARG A 306 20.33 -4.75 17.73
N ASP A 307 20.91 -3.56 17.63
CA ASP A 307 20.18 -2.30 17.52
C ASP A 307 19.87 -1.91 16.06
N GLU A 308 20.37 -2.68 15.09
CA GLU A 308 20.11 -2.46 13.67
C GLU A 308 18.69 -2.88 13.33
N THR A 309 17.92 -1.92 12.78
CA THR A 309 16.55 -2.15 12.34
C THR A 309 16.39 -1.79 10.87
N TRP A 310 15.74 -2.67 10.11
CA TRP A 310 15.31 -2.39 8.75
C TRP A 310 13.99 -3.10 8.44
N ALA A 311 13.25 -2.57 7.49
CA ALA A 311 12.03 -3.21 6.98
C ALA A 311 11.89 -2.94 5.49
N LEU A 312 11.44 -3.96 4.76
CA LEU A 312 11.14 -3.95 3.34
C LEU A 312 9.73 -4.54 3.16
N THR A 313 8.92 -3.91 2.33
CA THR A 313 7.57 -4.37 2.04
C THR A 313 7.29 -4.19 0.56
N ILE A 314 6.72 -5.21 -0.07
CA ILE A 314 6.21 -5.16 -1.44
C ILE A 314 4.80 -5.75 -1.43
N SER A 315 3.81 -4.99 -1.88
CA SER A 315 2.40 -5.35 -1.83
C SER A 315 1.73 -5.09 -3.18
N LEU A 316 0.92 -6.03 -3.62
CA LEU A 316 -0.10 -5.78 -4.64
C LEU A 316 -1.33 -5.20 -3.94
N ILE A 317 -1.82 -4.07 -4.44
CA ILE A 317 -3.05 -3.41 -4.01
C ILE A 317 -4.12 -3.66 -5.06
N TRP A 318 -5.32 -4.03 -4.62
CA TRP A 318 -6.51 -4.17 -5.43
C TRP A 318 -7.54 -3.12 -5.03
N TYR A 319 -8.07 -2.44 -6.03
CA TYR A 319 -9.16 -1.46 -5.93
C TYR A 319 -10.44 -2.12 -6.49
N PRO A 320 -11.38 -2.57 -5.63
CA PRO A 320 -12.44 -3.47 -6.06
C PRO A 320 -13.48 -2.82 -6.97
N VAL A 321 -13.81 -1.54 -6.72
CA VAL A 321 -14.90 -0.84 -7.39
C VAL A 321 -14.40 0.21 -8.39
N ARG A 322 -13.39 0.99 -8.03
CA ARG A 322 -12.89 2.10 -8.84
C ARG A 322 -11.54 1.79 -9.44
N GLY A 323 -11.27 2.37 -10.61
CA GLY A 323 -9.94 2.39 -11.18
C GLY A 323 -8.96 3.16 -10.29
N ASN A 324 -7.69 2.80 -10.35
CA ASN A 324 -6.60 3.35 -9.54
C ASN A 324 -6.47 4.87 -9.73
N ALA A 325 -6.53 5.37 -10.97
CA ALA A 325 -6.51 6.81 -11.24
C ALA A 325 -7.66 7.56 -10.52
N CYS A 326 -8.87 7.00 -10.53
CA CYS A 326 -10.01 7.55 -9.80
C CYS A 326 -9.85 7.46 -8.28
N ALA A 327 -9.18 6.43 -7.76
CA ALA A 327 -8.86 6.34 -6.33
C ALA A 327 -7.89 7.46 -5.92
N PHE A 328 -6.89 7.78 -6.75
CA PHE A 328 -5.96 8.89 -6.52
C PHE A 328 -6.61 10.27 -6.60
N ALA A 329 -7.69 10.41 -7.39
CA ALA A 329 -8.51 11.61 -7.47
C ALA A 329 -9.47 11.80 -6.29
N ASP A 330 -9.64 10.82 -5.40
CA ASP A 330 -10.63 10.89 -4.31
C ASP A 330 -10.05 11.63 -3.07
N PRO A 331 -10.64 12.76 -2.63
CA PRO A 331 -10.19 13.48 -1.44
C PRO A 331 -10.23 12.64 -0.16
N PHE A 332 -11.05 11.59 -0.14
CA PHE A 332 -11.33 10.74 1.02
C PHE A 332 -10.72 9.33 0.89
N ARG A 333 -9.87 9.07 -0.12
CA ARG A 333 -8.99 7.90 -0.10
C ARG A 333 -8.07 7.95 1.14
N PRO A 334 -7.76 6.84 1.81
CA PRO A 334 -6.78 6.83 2.91
C PRO A 334 -5.49 7.60 2.58
N VAL A 335 -4.98 8.39 3.53
CA VAL A 335 -3.75 9.18 3.34
C VAL A 335 -2.53 8.41 3.81
N LEU A 336 -2.63 7.74 4.96
CA LEU A 336 -1.53 6.95 5.48
C LEU A 336 -1.77 5.47 5.21
N PRO A 337 -0.73 4.73 4.78
CA PRO A 337 -0.79 3.28 4.71
C PRO A 337 -1.00 2.71 6.12
N VAL A 338 -1.63 1.54 6.20
CA VAL A 338 -1.71 0.77 7.45
C VAL A 338 -0.31 0.57 8.00
N ALA A 339 -0.14 0.74 9.31
CA ALA A 339 1.15 0.58 9.95
C ALA A 339 1.75 -0.81 9.68
N ASP A 340 3.07 -0.83 9.64
CA ASP A 340 3.89 -2.01 9.53
C ASP A 340 5.23 -1.76 10.23
N ASN A 341 6.15 -2.71 10.11
CA ASN A 341 7.46 -2.63 10.74
C ASN A 341 8.37 -1.49 10.21
N ARG A 342 7.96 -0.73 9.17
CA ARG A 342 8.65 0.51 8.75
C ARG A 342 8.21 1.71 9.60
N TYR A 343 6.93 1.77 9.95
CA TYR A 343 6.33 2.92 10.65
C TYR A 343 6.23 2.73 12.15
N LEU A 344 5.94 1.51 12.61
CA LEU A 344 5.86 1.14 14.02
C LEU A 344 7.08 0.28 14.35
N ILE A 345 8.19 0.97 14.59
CA ILE A 345 9.47 0.31 14.86
C ILE A 345 9.57 -0.02 16.35
N GLN A 346 9.76 -1.31 16.65
CA GLN A 346 9.93 -1.79 18.01
C GLN A 346 11.34 -1.54 18.55
N ARG A 347 11.44 -1.43 19.88
CA ARG A 347 12.69 -1.22 20.62
C ARG A 347 12.68 -2.01 21.93
N LEU A 348 13.84 -2.56 22.28
CA LEU A 348 14.16 -2.94 23.66
C LEU A 348 14.94 -1.79 24.31
N PRO A 349 14.53 -1.26 25.48
CA PRO A 349 15.11 -0.06 26.08
C PRO A 349 16.55 -0.19 26.59
#